data_AF-A0A382N6B7-F1
#
_entry.id   AF-A0A382N6B7-F1
#
_cell.length_a   1.000
_cell.length_b   1.000
_cell.length_c   1.000
_cell.angle_alpha   90.00
_cell.angle_beta   90.00
_cell.angle_gamma   90.00
#
_symmetry.space_group_name_H-M   'P 1'
#
loop_
_entity.id
_entity.type
_entity.pdbx_description
1 polymer ?
#
loop_
_entity_poly.entity_id
_entity_poly.type
_entity_poly.pdbx_seq_one_letter_code
_entity_poly.pdbx_strand_id
1 'polypeptide(L)'
;MPEANDIKAVDTNAPTDVIGKSKIFTPDVINDIHVKAELGRYRMRGFSLFKKIPHWDELVFLPGTLTRFVIEGYREKCETKTVLGARFAEKPLELDIPVYITGMSFGALSLEAKMALAKGASMAGTATCSGEGGMIPPERDLSTKWFYQIIQSRYGFNPHHLMLADAVEFFIGQGCKVGLGGHLMGQKVTEQVAEMRSLPAGIDQR
;
A
#
# COMPACT_ATOMS: atom_id res chain seq x y z
N MET A 1 23.02 -23.98 -34.23
CA MET A 1 22.71 -24.02 -32.79
C MET A 1 23.78 -23.18 -32.11
N PRO A 2 23.46 -22.03 -31.49
CA PRO A 2 24.43 -21.26 -30.72
C PRO A 2 24.38 -21.68 -29.24
N GLU A 3 25.56 -21.74 -28.64
CA GLU A 3 25.83 -22.21 -27.29
C GLU A 3 25.24 -21.29 -26.21
N ALA A 4 24.71 -21.93 -25.17
CA ALA A 4 24.32 -21.32 -23.92
C ALA A 4 25.55 -21.24 -23.00
N ASN A 5 25.93 -20.02 -22.60
CA ASN A 5 26.37 -19.65 -21.24
C ASN A 5 27.15 -18.33 -21.28
N ASP A 6 26.43 -17.23 -21.11
CA ASP A 6 26.99 -15.95 -20.67
C ASP A 6 26.14 -15.40 -19.52
N ILE A 7 25.96 -16.21 -18.48
CA ILE A 7 25.46 -15.72 -17.19
C ILE A 7 26.67 -15.20 -16.44
N LYS A 8 26.85 -13.87 -16.46
CA LYS A 8 27.89 -13.20 -15.68
C LYS A 8 27.78 -13.63 -14.21
N ALA A 9 28.87 -14.13 -13.65
CA ALA A 9 28.98 -14.45 -12.24
C ALA A 9 28.59 -13.24 -11.38
N VAL A 10 27.66 -13.44 -10.46
CA VAL A 10 27.27 -12.42 -9.47
C VAL A 10 28.45 -12.22 -8.53
N ASP A 11 29.00 -11.01 -8.50
CA ASP A 11 30.07 -10.63 -7.59
C ASP A 11 29.59 -10.75 -6.14
N THR A 12 30.13 -11.72 -5.40
CA THR A 12 29.77 -12.02 -4.01
C THR A 12 30.39 -11.04 -3.00
N ASN A 13 31.20 -10.09 -3.45
CA ASN A 13 31.84 -9.06 -2.62
C ASN A 13 31.22 -7.66 -2.77
N ALA A 14 30.11 -7.51 -3.50
CA ALA A 14 29.37 -6.26 -3.50
C ALA A 14 28.82 -5.98 -2.09
N PRO A 15 29.03 -4.79 -1.50
CA PRO A 15 28.46 -4.43 -0.21
C PRO A 15 26.93 -4.61 -0.24
N THR A 16 26.44 -5.60 0.51
CA THR A 16 25.02 -5.99 0.59
C THR A 16 24.17 -4.97 1.35
N ASP A 17 24.84 -4.00 1.96
CA ASP A 17 24.34 -2.91 2.79
C ASP A 17 24.05 -1.61 2.01
N VAL A 18 24.35 -1.56 0.70
CA VAL A 18 24.00 -0.38 -0.11
C VAL A 18 22.52 -0.41 -0.48
N ILE A 19 21.71 0.25 0.33
CA ILE A 19 20.32 0.57 0.00
C ILE A 19 20.31 1.34 -1.34
N GLY A 20 19.52 0.87 -2.30
CA GLY A 20 19.38 1.52 -3.60
C GLY A 20 19.04 3.00 -3.47
N LYS A 21 19.65 3.85 -4.32
CA LYS A 21 19.36 5.29 -4.31
C LYS A 21 18.00 5.56 -4.95
N SER A 22 17.01 5.92 -4.15
CA SER A 22 15.71 6.40 -4.65
C SER A 22 15.77 7.91 -4.92
N LYS A 23 15.22 8.33 -6.07
CA LYS A 23 15.05 9.76 -6.37
C LYS A 23 13.93 10.42 -5.55
N ILE A 24 12.97 9.62 -5.07
CA ILE A 24 11.77 10.09 -4.36
C ILE A 24 11.92 9.90 -2.85
N PHE A 25 12.36 8.71 -2.44
CA PHE A 25 12.57 8.34 -1.03
C PHE A 25 14.06 8.42 -0.69
N THR A 26 14.61 9.64 -0.71
CA THR A 26 16.01 9.86 -0.28
C THR A 26 16.15 9.60 1.22
N PRO A 27 17.37 9.33 1.74
CA PRO A 27 17.59 9.15 3.17
C PRO A 27 17.05 10.31 4.03
N ASP A 28 17.18 11.56 3.57
CA ASP A 28 16.63 12.73 4.26
C ASP A 28 15.10 12.72 4.32
N VAL A 29 14.43 12.30 3.23
CA VAL A 29 12.97 12.18 3.18
C VAL A 29 12.48 11.08 4.10
N ILE A 30 13.16 9.93 4.11
CA ILE A 30 12.83 8.82 5.00
C ILE A 30 13.00 9.24 6.48
N ASN A 31 14.11 9.91 6.79
CA ASN A 31 14.35 10.44 8.13
C ASN A 31 13.27 11.44 8.55
N ASP A 32 12.88 12.36 7.67
CA ASP A 32 11.81 13.32 7.93
C ASP A 32 10.44 12.63 8.14
N ILE A 33 10.15 11.53 7.43
CA ILE A 33 8.94 10.72 7.66
C ILE A 33 8.99 10.07 9.04
N HIS A 34 10.11 9.46 9.43
CA HIS A 34 10.26 8.82 10.75
C HIS A 34 10.11 9.83 11.89
N VAL A 35 10.78 10.99 11.81
CA VAL A 35 10.68 12.04 12.82
C VAL A 35 9.24 12.56 12.96
N LYS A 36 8.50 12.73 11.85
CA LYS A 36 7.08 13.12 11.91
C LYS A 36 6.21 12.05 12.55
N ALA A 37 6.45 10.78 12.23
CA ALA A 37 5.71 9.66 12.79
C ALA A 37 5.94 9.53 14.31
N GLU A 38 7.17 9.79 14.78
CA GLU A 38 7.53 9.73 16.20
C GLU A 38 7.00 10.95 16.99
N LEU A 39 7.15 12.15 16.44
CA LEU A 39 6.75 13.39 17.14
C LEU A 39 5.25 13.70 17.04
N GLY A 40 4.55 13.11 16.07
CA GLY A 40 3.15 13.42 15.77
C GLY A 40 2.93 14.85 15.28
N ARG A 41 3.97 15.52 14.77
CA ARG A 41 3.92 16.91 14.30
C ARG A 41 4.20 16.96 12.80
N TYR A 42 3.39 17.69 12.07
CA TYR A 42 3.68 18.01 10.67
C TYR A 42 4.60 19.23 10.59
N ARG A 43 5.51 19.22 9.61
CA ARG A 43 6.35 20.38 9.31
C ARG A 43 5.67 21.19 8.20
N MET A 44 5.35 22.45 8.48
CA MET A 44 4.86 23.37 7.47
C MET A 44 5.96 23.62 6.43
N ARG A 45 5.75 23.12 5.22
CA ARG A 45 6.63 23.29 4.08
C ARG A 45 5.80 23.23 2.81
N GLY A 46 6.18 24.01 1.79
CA GLY A 46 5.61 23.86 0.47
C GLY A 46 5.84 22.45 -0.07
N PHE A 47 4.83 21.86 -0.69
CA PHE A 47 4.98 20.59 -1.40
C PHE A 47 5.96 20.83 -2.56
N SER A 48 7.16 20.28 -2.45
CA SER A 48 8.20 20.49 -3.47
C SER A 48 7.87 19.68 -4.70
N LEU A 49 8.20 20.22 -5.89
CA LEU A 49 8.15 19.45 -7.12
C LEU A 49 9.08 18.23 -7.01
N PHE A 50 8.55 17.05 -7.34
CA PHE A 50 9.33 15.80 -7.40
C PHE A 50 10.30 15.75 -8.60
N LYS A 51 10.28 16.78 -9.45
CA LYS A 51 11.14 16.93 -10.63
C LYS A 51 12.03 18.17 -10.47
N LYS A 52 13.21 18.14 -11.10
CA LYS A 52 13.94 19.37 -11.41
C LYS A 52 13.04 20.29 -12.25
N ILE A 53 13.13 21.59 -11.98
CA ILE A 53 12.32 22.71 -12.51
C ILE A 53 11.56 22.35 -13.81
N PRO A 54 10.21 22.46 -13.84
CA PRO A 54 9.44 22.11 -15.02
C PRO A 54 9.86 23.00 -16.19
N HIS A 55 10.04 22.39 -17.36
CA HIS A 55 10.04 23.14 -18.63
C HIS A 55 8.68 23.84 -18.78
N TRP A 56 8.63 24.93 -19.56
CA TRP A 56 7.39 25.69 -19.77
C TRP A 56 6.23 24.83 -20.27
N ASP A 57 6.52 23.75 -21.00
CA ASP A 57 5.53 22.80 -21.52
C ASP A 57 4.91 21.88 -20.44
N GLU A 58 5.53 21.77 -19.26
CA GLU A 58 5.00 20.99 -18.13
C GLU A 58 4.11 21.83 -17.20
N LEU A 59 3.93 23.13 -17.49
CA LEU A 59 3.06 23.99 -16.68
C LEU A 59 1.59 23.70 -16.98
N VAL A 60 0.91 23.13 -15.99
CA VAL A 60 -0.55 22.95 -16.02
C VAL A 60 -1.19 24.04 -15.18
N PHE A 61 -1.91 24.95 -15.84
CA PHE A 61 -2.79 25.89 -15.16
C PHE A 61 -4.12 25.17 -14.86
N LEU A 62 -4.54 25.20 -13.60
CA LEU A 62 -5.81 24.65 -13.14
C LEU A 62 -6.81 25.81 -12.96
N PRO A 63 -7.52 26.27 -14.01
CA PRO A 63 -8.35 27.47 -13.94
C PRO A 63 -9.49 27.36 -12.90
N GLY A 64 -9.87 26.15 -12.50
CA GLY A 64 -10.86 25.93 -11.44
C GLY A 64 -10.46 26.47 -10.06
N THR A 65 -9.16 26.67 -9.79
CA THR A 65 -8.70 27.32 -8.55
C THR A 65 -8.62 28.85 -8.67
N LEU A 66 -8.74 29.40 -9.90
CA LEU A 66 -8.77 30.85 -10.12
C LEU A 66 -10.16 31.45 -9.84
N THR A 67 -11.22 30.65 -9.98
CA THR A 67 -12.61 31.10 -9.75
C THR A 67 -13.09 30.85 -8.32
N ARG A 68 -12.52 29.85 -7.63
CA ARG A 68 -12.85 29.52 -6.23
C ARG A 68 -11.58 29.56 -5.39
N PHE A 69 -11.55 30.47 -4.41
CA PHE A 69 -10.44 30.56 -3.47
C PHE A 69 -10.29 29.25 -2.69
N VAL A 70 -9.03 28.90 -2.39
CA VAL A 70 -8.72 27.77 -1.52
C VAL A 70 -9.30 28.05 -0.15
N ILE A 71 -9.89 27.02 0.46
CA ILE A 71 -10.43 27.10 1.81
C ILE A 71 -9.35 27.59 2.77
N GLU A 72 -9.67 28.65 3.49
CA GLU A 72 -8.81 29.19 4.52
C GLU A 72 -9.04 28.39 5.80
N GLY A 73 -8.10 27.50 6.14
CA GLY A 73 -8.30 26.46 7.17
C GLY A 73 -8.60 26.96 8.59
N TYR A 74 -8.42 28.25 8.88
CA TYR A 74 -8.84 28.87 10.14
C TYR A 74 -10.24 29.52 10.09
N ARG A 75 -10.81 29.73 8.90
CA ARG A 75 -12.14 30.31 8.71
C ARG A 75 -13.19 29.27 8.40
N GLU A 76 -12.85 28.25 7.62
CA GLU A 76 -13.79 27.23 7.18
C GLU A 76 -13.26 25.83 7.46
N LYS A 77 -14.16 24.91 7.79
CA LYS A 77 -13.83 23.50 8.03
C LYS A 77 -13.81 22.76 6.69
N CYS A 78 -12.75 21.98 6.47
CA CYS A 78 -12.71 21.02 5.38
C CYS A 78 -13.31 19.69 5.86
N GLU A 79 -14.40 19.25 5.22
CA GLU A 79 -14.97 17.92 5.48
C GLU A 79 -14.16 16.87 4.70
N THR A 80 -13.50 15.97 5.43
CA THR A 80 -12.71 14.87 4.87
C THR A 80 -13.48 13.55 4.83
N LYS A 81 -14.67 13.51 5.45
CA LYS A 81 -15.51 12.33 5.51
C LYS A 81 -15.80 11.83 4.10
N THR A 82 -15.56 10.55 3.88
CA THR A 82 -15.72 9.90 2.58
C THR A 82 -16.68 8.73 2.73
N VAL A 83 -17.74 8.72 1.93
CA VAL A 83 -18.74 7.64 1.93
C VAL A 83 -18.68 6.89 0.61
N LEU A 84 -18.26 5.63 0.66
CA LEU A 84 -18.25 4.73 -0.50
C LEU A 84 -19.59 4.00 -0.60
N GLY A 85 -20.12 3.92 -1.82
CA GLY A 85 -21.41 3.26 -2.07
C GLY A 85 -22.65 4.09 -1.74
N ALA A 86 -22.52 5.40 -1.48
CA ALA A 86 -23.60 6.28 -1.00
C ALA A 86 -24.89 6.30 -1.86
N ARG A 87 -24.84 5.85 -3.12
CA ARG A 87 -26.01 5.86 -4.03
C ARG A 87 -26.87 4.60 -3.95
N PHE A 88 -26.23 3.43 -3.89
CA PHE A 88 -26.90 2.14 -4.13
C PHE A 88 -26.56 1.05 -3.10
N ALA A 89 -25.54 1.26 -2.26
CA ALA A 89 -25.20 0.26 -1.24
C ALA A 89 -26.22 0.33 -0.10
N GLU A 90 -26.76 -0.83 0.29
CA GLU A 90 -27.61 -0.95 1.48
C GLU A 90 -26.85 -0.55 2.76
N LYS A 91 -25.54 -0.84 2.79
CA LYS A 91 -24.63 -0.47 3.87
C LYS A 91 -23.44 0.30 3.28
N PRO A 92 -23.55 1.62 3.10
CA PRO A 92 -22.44 2.44 2.64
C PRO A 92 -21.28 2.39 3.64
N LEU A 93 -20.05 2.41 3.12
CA LEU A 93 -18.85 2.42 3.94
C LEU A 93 -18.44 3.87 4.21
N GLU A 94 -18.31 4.23 5.47
CA GLU A 94 -17.86 5.56 5.89
C GLU A 94 -16.40 5.52 6.38
N LEU A 95 -15.60 6.47 5.90
CA LEU A 95 -14.23 6.75 6.31
C LEU A 95 -14.14 8.21 6.76
N ASP A 96 -13.34 8.51 7.78
CA ASP A 96 -13.15 9.87 8.29
C ASP A 96 -12.28 10.72 7.35
N ILE A 97 -11.45 10.07 6.53
CA ILE A 97 -10.53 10.70 5.57
C ILE A 97 -10.57 10.02 4.19
N PRO A 98 -10.26 10.74 3.09
CA PRO A 98 -10.31 10.20 1.72
C PRO A 98 -9.05 9.40 1.35
N VAL A 99 -8.42 8.74 2.32
CA VAL A 99 -7.16 8.00 2.14
C VAL A 99 -7.26 6.72 2.95
N TYR A 100 -6.96 5.57 2.35
CA TYR A 100 -6.86 4.29 3.03
C TYR A 100 -5.50 3.64 2.75
N ILE A 101 -5.12 2.67 3.58
CA ILE A 101 -3.87 1.92 3.40
C ILE A 101 -4.13 0.79 2.41
N THR A 102 -3.51 0.87 1.24
CA THR A 102 -3.67 -0.12 0.16
C THR A 102 -3.15 -1.51 0.54
N GLY A 103 -3.62 -2.52 -0.20
CA GLY A 103 -3.33 -3.92 0.06
C GLY A 103 -1.87 -4.27 -0.13
N MET A 104 -1.21 -4.66 0.95
CA MET A 104 0.11 -5.28 0.94
C MET A 104 0.00 -6.64 1.63
N SER A 105 0.46 -7.69 0.95
CA SER A 105 0.22 -9.06 1.39
C SER A 105 1.07 -9.48 2.59
N PHE A 106 0.51 -10.33 3.45
CA PHE A 106 1.29 -11.07 4.44
C PHE A 106 2.33 -11.97 3.75
N GLY A 107 3.60 -11.87 4.14
CA GLY A 107 4.73 -12.50 3.46
C GLY A 107 5.56 -11.50 2.66
N ALA A 108 4.92 -10.51 2.02
CA ALA A 108 5.64 -9.33 1.53
C ALA A 108 5.98 -8.40 2.70
N LEU A 109 5.01 -8.22 3.61
CA LEU A 109 5.19 -7.57 4.91
C LEU A 109 5.21 -8.61 6.04
N SER A 110 5.84 -8.22 7.15
CA SER A 110 5.79 -8.99 8.40
C SER A 110 4.42 -8.83 9.09
N LEU A 111 4.15 -9.70 10.06
CA LEU A 111 2.93 -9.65 10.86
C LEU A 111 2.83 -8.34 11.64
N GLU A 112 3.94 -7.90 12.24
CA GLU A 112 4.05 -6.69 13.04
C GLU A 112 3.77 -5.44 12.20
N ALA A 113 4.27 -5.41 10.97
CA ALA A 113 3.99 -4.33 10.03
C ALA A 113 2.49 -4.27 9.70
N LYS A 114 1.86 -5.42 9.41
CA LYS A 114 0.42 -5.49 9.14
C LYS A 114 -0.42 -5.04 10.35
N MET A 115 -0.05 -5.47 11.56
CA MET A 115 -0.71 -5.04 12.81
C MET A 115 -0.53 -3.54 13.08
N ALA A 116 0.67 -3.00 12.84
CA ALA A 116 0.93 -1.57 12.99
C ALA A 116 0.09 -0.73 12.02
N LEU A 117 -0.02 -1.16 10.75
CA LEU A 117 -0.86 -0.52 9.74
C LEU A 117 -2.34 -0.59 10.12
N ALA A 118 -2.82 -1.74 10.58
CA ALA A 118 -4.19 -1.93 11.08
C ALA A 118 -4.53 -0.96 12.21
N LYS A 119 -3.67 -0.90 13.23
CA LYS A 119 -3.86 0.02 14.36
C LYS A 119 -3.81 1.48 13.92
N GLY A 120 -2.83 1.86 13.08
CA GLY A 120 -2.69 3.22 12.58
C GLY A 120 -3.87 3.69 11.74
N ALA A 121 -4.36 2.83 10.83
CA ALA A 121 -5.54 3.12 10.02
C ALA A 121 -6.80 3.30 10.88
N SER A 122 -7.01 2.40 11.84
CA SER A 122 -8.12 2.50 12.80
C SER A 122 -8.09 3.79 13.61
N MET A 123 -6.91 4.20 14.08
CA MET A 123 -6.72 5.47 14.79
C MET A 123 -6.97 6.70 13.90
N ALA A 124 -6.66 6.58 12.60
CA ALA A 124 -6.88 7.63 11.61
C ALA A 124 -8.32 7.64 11.04
N GLY A 125 -9.19 6.72 11.49
CA GLY A 125 -10.56 6.61 10.99
C GLY A 125 -10.65 6.13 9.54
N THR A 126 -9.68 5.33 9.10
CA THR A 126 -9.62 4.79 7.74
C THR A 126 -9.46 3.27 7.70
N ALA A 127 -9.45 2.72 6.49
CA ALA A 127 -9.39 1.29 6.22
C ALA A 127 -7.99 0.77 5.94
N THR A 128 -7.82 -0.52 6.22
CA THR A 128 -6.72 -1.36 5.75
C THR A 128 -7.21 -2.38 4.73
N CYS A 129 -6.28 -2.97 3.99
CA CYS A 129 -6.57 -4.02 3.02
C CYS A 129 -5.66 -5.23 3.23
N SER A 130 -6.22 -6.43 3.10
CA SER A 130 -5.52 -7.70 3.26
C SER A 130 -4.30 -7.84 2.34
N GLY A 131 -4.39 -7.26 1.14
CA GLY A 131 -3.50 -7.59 0.04
C GLY A 131 -3.73 -9.01 -0.48
N GLU A 132 -2.83 -9.45 -1.37
CA GLU A 132 -2.86 -10.75 -2.05
C GLU A 132 -2.64 -11.98 -1.13
N GLY A 133 -2.51 -11.76 0.18
CA GLY A 133 -2.08 -12.79 1.14
C GLY A 133 -3.20 -13.49 1.90
N GLY A 134 -4.43 -12.98 1.83
CA GLY A 134 -5.56 -13.42 2.66
C GLY A 134 -5.63 -12.71 4.02
N MET A 135 -6.50 -13.18 4.91
CA MET A 135 -6.77 -12.56 6.22
C MET A 135 -5.93 -13.14 7.34
N ILE A 136 -5.17 -12.29 8.04
CA ILE A 136 -4.51 -12.66 9.30
C ILE A 136 -5.42 -12.24 10.47
N PRO A 137 -5.76 -13.12 11.44
CA PRO A 137 -6.68 -12.74 12.52
C PRO A 137 -6.24 -11.49 13.33
N PRO A 138 -4.97 -11.35 13.77
CA PRO A 138 -4.52 -10.15 14.47
C PRO A 138 -4.66 -8.85 13.68
N GLU A 139 -4.49 -8.89 12.36
CA GLU A 139 -4.69 -7.70 11.50
C GLU A 139 -6.17 -7.31 11.48
N ARG A 140 -7.06 -8.30 11.32
CA ARG A 140 -8.50 -8.08 11.27
C ARG A 140 -9.01 -7.53 12.60
N ASP A 141 -8.56 -8.06 13.72
CA ASP A 141 -8.99 -7.65 15.06
C ASP A 141 -8.61 -6.20 15.38
N LEU A 142 -7.48 -5.72 14.86
CA LEU A 142 -7.02 -4.35 15.03
C LEU A 142 -7.63 -3.36 14.02
N SER A 143 -8.29 -3.86 12.98
CA SER A 143 -8.85 -3.04 11.91
C SER A 143 -10.33 -2.73 12.18
N THR A 144 -10.66 -1.44 12.28
CA THR A 144 -12.05 -0.96 12.39
C THR A 144 -12.79 -1.06 11.07
N LYS A 145 -12.11 -0.74 9.96
CA LYS A 145 -12.55 -0.93 8.58
C LYS A 145 -11.52 -1.76 7.85
N TRP A 146 -11.94 -2.89 7.30
CA TRP A 146 -11.02 -3.84 6.68
C TRP A 146 -11.53 -4.35 5.33
N PHE A 147 -10.68 -4.23 4.32
CA PHE A 147 -10.98 -4.64 2.96
C PHE A 147 -10.32 -5.97 2.65
N TYR A 148 -11.09 -6.84 2.00
CA TYR A 148 -10.58 -8.12 1.54
C TYR A 148 -10.28 -8.07 0.05
N GLN A 149 -9.01 -8.30 -0.29
CA GLN A 149 -8.58 -8.28 -1.68
C GLN A 149 -8.76 -9.66 -2.31
N ILE A 150 -9.51 -9.71 -3.42
CA ILE A 150 -9.69 -10.91 -4.23
C ILE A 150 -8.81 -10.79 -5.46
N ILE A 151 -7.84 -11.70 -5.56
CA ILE A 151 -6.91 -11.81 -6.68
C ILE A 151 -7.30 -12.95 -7.63
N GLN A 152 -6.75 -12.92 -8.84
CA GLN A 152 -7.05 -13.90 -9.90
C GLN A 152 -6.70 -15.34 -9.50
N SER A 153 -5.57 -15.55 -8.83
CA SER A 153 -5.09 -16.87 -8.37
C SER A 153 -5.80 -17.39 -7.13
N ARG A 154 -6.55 -16.54 -6.42
CA ARG A 154 -7.32 -16.87 -5.21
C ARG A 154 -6.48 -17.50 -4.08
N TYR A 155 -5.17 -17.20 -4.01
CA TYR A 155 -4.35 -17.61 -2.87
C TYR A 155 -4.90 -17.04 -1.57
N GLY A 156 -5.02 -17.90 -0.55
CA GLY A 156 -5.57 -17.51 0.75
C GLY A 156 -7.04 -17.02 0.68
N PHE A 157 -7.76 -17.35 -0.40
CA PHE A 157 -9.18 -17.06 -0.52
C PHE A 157 -9.99 -17.98 0.40
N ASN A 158 -10.72 -17.39 1.34
CA ASN A 158 -11.62 -18.11 2.23
C ASN A 158 -12.96 -17.37 2.31
N PRO A 159 -14.09 -18.01 1.93
CA PRO A 159 -15.42 -17.41 2.05
C PRO A 159 -15.77 -16.95 3.46
N HIS A 160 -15.27 -17.63 4.50
CA HIS A 160 -15.50 -17.21 5.88
C HIS A 160 -14.81 -15.88 6.20
N HIS A 161 -13.63 -15.62 5.61
CA HIS A 161 -12.93 -14.34 5.77
C HIS A 161 -13.61 -13.22 4.98
N LEU A 162 -14.17 -13.55 3.81
CA LEU A 162 -14.96 -12.62 3.01
C LEU A 162 -16.16 -12.07 3.78
N MET A 163 -16.84 -12.91 4.56
CA MET A 163 -17.98 -12.51 5.40
C MET A 163 -17.60 -11.55 6.54
N LEU A 164 -16.32 -11.45 6.89
CA LEU A 164 -15.81 -10.54 7.93
C LEU A 164 -15.36 -9.19 7.38
N ALA A 165 -15.36 -9.02 6.05
CA ALA A 165 -14.89 -7.83 5.38
C ALA A 165 -15.95 -6.72 5.33
N ASP A 166 -15.51 -5.47 5.48
CA ASP A 166 -16.36 -4.29 5.31
C ASP A 166 -16.51 -3.91 3.83
N ALA A 167 -15.51 -4.23 3.01
CA ALA A 167 -15.56 -4.08 1.56
C ALA A 167 -14.65 -5.11 0.87
N VAL A 168 -14.86 -5.28 -0.44
CA VAL A 168 -14.10 -6.21 -1.28
C VAL A 168 -13.36 -5.44 -2.35
N GLU A 169 -12.06 -5.69 -2.47
CA GLU A 169 -11.21 -5.10 -3.50
C GLU A 169 -10.93 -6.16 -4.58
N PHE A 170 -11.49 -5.97 -5.78
CA PHE A 170 -11.21 -6.85 -6.93
C PHE A 170 -9.91 -6.42 -7.60
N PHE A 171 -8.87 -7.22 -7.42
CA PHE A 171 -7.54 -6.91 -7.93
C PHE A 171 -7.39 -7.38 -9.38
N ILE A 172 -7.27 -6.41 -10.29
CA ILE A 172 -7.06 -6.65 -11.73
C ILE A 172 -5.58 -6.55 -12.11
N GLY A 173 -4.82 -5.68 -11.45
CA GLY A 173 -3.40 -5.49 -11.71
C GLY A 173 -2.78 -4.40 -10.83
N GLN A 174 -1.45 -4.31 -10.88
CA GLN A 174 -0.66 -3.34 -10.13
C GLN A 174 0.33 -2.61 -11.03
N GLY A 175 0.57 -1.33 -10.74
CA GLY A 175 1.48 -0.50 -11.54
C GLY A 175 2.94 -0.96 -11.51
N CYS A 176 3.36 -1.71 -10.47
CA CYS A 176 4.72 -2.25 -10.36
C CYS A 176 5.01 -3.31 -11.44
N LYS A 177 4.00 -4.05 -11.86
CA LYS A 177 4.12 -5.15 -12.83
C LYS A 177 2.81 -5.34 -13.58
N VAL A 178 2.67 -4.59 -14.67
CA VAL A 178 1.49 -4.66 -15.53
C VAL A 178 1.49 -6.01 -16.26
N GLY A 179 0.40 -6.77 -16.16
CA GLY A 179 0.24 -8.06 -16.84
C GLY A 179 0.83 -9.27 -16.10
N LEU A 180 1.41 -9.09 -14.92
CA LEU A 180 1.91 -10.18 -14.07
C LEU A 180 1.22 -10.19 -12.71
N GLY A 181 0.90 -11.39 -12.20
CA GLY A 181 0.33 -11.60 -10.87
C GLY A 181 1.32 -11.33 -9.74
N GLY A 182 0.85 -11.44 -8.50
CA GLY A 182 1.67 -11.43 -7.28
C GLY A 182 2.87 -12.35 -7.37
N HIS A 183 4.00 -11.95 -6.77
CA HIS A 183 5.21 -12.77 -6.76
C HIS A 183 5.76 -12.71 -5.34
N LEU A 184 5.98 -13.89 -4.77
CA LEU A 184 6.59 -14.03 -3.46
C LEU A 184 7.68 -15.08 -3.56
N MET A 185 8.91 -14.69 -3.23
CA MET A 185 10.07 -15.59 -3.20
C MET A 185 9.83 -16.71 -2.19
N GLY A 186 10.22 -17.93 -2.51
CA GLY A 186 10.09 -19.11 -1.66
C GLY A 186 10.76 -18.94 -0.30
N GLN A 187 11.87 -18.20 -0.24
CA GLN A 187 12.53 -17.81 1.02
C GLN A 187 11.62 -17.03 1.99
N LYS A 188 10.59 -16.33 1.47
CA LYS A 188 9.59 -15.61 2.25
C LYS A 188 8.30 -16.41 2.45
N VAL A 189 8.18 -17.58 1.83
CA VAL A 189 7.09 -18.53 2.05
C VAL A 189 7.44 -19.38 3.27
N THR A 190 7.34 -18.74 4.45
CA THR A 190 7.44 -19.42 5.74
C THR A 190 6.28 -20.40 5.91
N GLU A 191 6.37 -21.33 6.87
CA GLU A 191 5.31 -22.30 7.14
C GLU A 191 3.94 -21.64 7.36
N GLN A 192 3.90 -20.52 8.06
CA GLN A 192 2.66 -19.76 8.27
C GLN A 192 2.08 -19.19 6.97
N VAL A 193 2.93 -18.65 6.09
CA VAL A 193 2.49 -18.12 4.78
C VAL A 193 2.05 -19.27 3.87
N ALA A 194 2.76 -20.39 3.92
CA ALA A 194 2.49 -21.62 3.18
C ALA A 194 1.11 -22.20 3.54
N GLU A 195 0.84 -22.37 4.84
CA GLU A 195 -0.44 -22.86 5.36
C GLU A 195 -1.60 -21.94 4.93
N MET A 196 -1.42 -20.63 5.13
CA MET A 196 -2.43 -19.64 4.80
C MET A 196 -2.78 -19.61 3.31
N ARG A 197 -1.80 -19.85 2.43
CA ARG A 197 -1.98 -19.80 0.97
C ARG A 197 -2.20 -21.17 0.33
N SER A 198 -2.23 -22.25 1.12
CA SER A 198 -2.27 -23.63 0.63
C SER A 198 -1.14 -23.94 -0.36
N LEU A 199 0.06 -23.44 -0.05
CA LEU A 199 1.28 -23.62 -0.85
C LEU A 199 2.30 -24.47 -0.08
N PRO A 200 3.18 -25.21 -0.78
CA PRO A 200 4.35 -25.82 -0.14
C PRO A 200 5.34 -24.74 0.32
N ALA A 201 5.89 -24.91 1.52
CA ALA A 201 6.89 -23.99 2.06
C ALA A 201 8.17 -23.99 1.20
N GLY A 202 8.83 -22.83 1.10
CA GLY A 202 10.07 -22.70 0.35
C GLY A 202 9.94 -22.63 -1.18
N ILE A 203 8.73 -22.73 -1.74
CA ILE A 203 8.49 -22.62 -3.19
C ILE A 203 8.04 -21.21 -3.57
N ASP A 204 8.59 -20.68 -4.66
CA ASP A 204 8.18 -19.40 -5.23
C ASP A 204 6.70 -19.40 -5.62
N GLN A 205 5.98 -18.35 -5.23
CA GLN A 205 4.63 -18.07 -5.70
C GLN A 205 4.68 -17.11 -6.89
N ARG A 206 3.91 -17.38 -7.95
CA ARG A 206 3.73 -16.54 -9.14
C ARG A 206 2.27 -16.40 -9.52
#